data_AF-A0A060YZU3-F1
#
_entry.id   AF-A0A060YZU3-F1
#
_cell.length_a   1.000
_cell.length_b   1.000
_cell.length_c   1.000
_cell.angle_alpha   90.00
_cell.angle_beta   90.00
_cell.angle_gamma   90.00
#
_symmetry.space_group_name_H-M   'P 1'
#
loop_
_entity.id
_entity.type
_entity.pdbx_description
1 polymer ?
#
loop_
_entity_poly.entity_id
_entity_poly.type
_entity_poly.pdbx_seq_one_letter_code
_entity_poly.pdbx_strand_id
1 'polypeptide(L)'
;FTLRLSLSLSLQTASGNVEAKVVCFYRRRDISHSLIQLADKHAKDLEEEKEEEKESPLEAELTDKQKHQLRHRELFLSRQYESLPATHIRGKCSVALLNETEAVLSYLDKEDTFFYSLVYDPTQKTLLADKGEIRVGPRFQADVPDMLQEGESDEWDQSKLEEKLWDPDCPLSSKQIDQFLVVARAVGTFARALDCSSSVRQPSLHTSAAAASRDITLFHAMDTLHRHGYDLSSALSVLVPSGGPVLCRDEMEEWSASEAAMFEEALEKYGKDFNDIRQDFLPWKSLTSIIEYYYMWKTTDRYVQQKRLKAAEAESKLKQVYIPT
;
A
#
# COMPACT_ATOMS: atom_id res chain seq x y z
N PHE A 1 -35.27 14.05 10.95
CA PHE A 1 -34.82 12.68 10.65
C PHE A 1 -33.84 12.74 9.51
N THR A 2 -32.57 12.98 9.84
CA THR A 2 -31.46 13.06 8.90
C THR A 2 -30.62 11.82 9.18
N LEU A 3 -30.61 10.88 8.25
CA LEU A 3 -29.80 9.67 8.33
C LEU A 3 -28.36 10.08 8.04
N ARG A 4 -27.66 10.57 9.07
CA ARG A 4 -26.20 10.66 9.10
C ARG A 4 -25.72 9.30 9.62
N LEU A 5 -24.53 8.84 9.23
CA LEU A 5 -23.74 7.75 9.82
C LEU A 5 -23.51 6.55 8.86
N SER A 6 -22.45 6.66 8.06
CA SER A 6 -21.51 5.53 7.94
C SER A 6 -20.42 5.73 8.99
N LEU A 7 -20.31 4.79 9.93
CA LEU A 7 -19.33 4.81 11.03
C LEU A 7 -18.00 4.31 10.51
N SER A 8 -16.98 5.18 10.56
CA SER A 8 -15.60 4.78 10.22
C SER A 8 -14.70 4.61 11.46
N LEU A 9 -14.88 5.40 12.53
CA LEU A 9 -14.14 5.26 13.79
C LEU A 9 -14.91 5.84 14.99
N SER A 10 -14.85 5.18 16.14
CA SER A 10 -15.29 5.69 17.45
C SER A 10 -14.10 5.95 18.37
N LEU A 11 -14.00 7.15 18.95
CA LEU A 11 -12.97 7.56 19.89
C LEU A 11 -13.62 7.81 21.26
N GLN A 12 -13.12 7.16 22.31
CA GLN A 12 -13.51 7.48 23.69
C GLN A 12 -12.55 8.54 24.25
N THR A 13 -13.11 9.64 24.71
CA THR A 13 -12.37 10.72 25.36
C THR A 13 -11.99 10.34 26.80
N ALA A 14 -11.00 11.01 27.39
CA ALA A 14 -10.50 10.71 28.74
C ALA A 14 -11.57 10.80 29.85
N SER A 15 -12.68 11.50 29.59
CA SER A 15 -13.85 11.60 30.48
C SER A 15 -14.83 10.42 30.36
N GLY A 16 -14.57 9.45 29.49
CA GLY A 16 -15.44 8.29 29.26
C GLY A 16 -16.53 8.51 28.21
N ASN A 17 -16.66 9.71 27.63
CA ASN A 17 -17.61 10.00 26.56
C ASN A 17 -17.15 9.40 25.24
N VAL A 18 -18.05 8.75 24.51
CA VAL A 18 -17.78 8.16 23.19
C VAL A 18 -18.27 9.09 22.08
N GLU A 19 -17.37 9.48 21.20
CA GLU A 19 -17.65 10.25 19.99
C GLU A 19 -17.40 9.40 18.75
N ALA A 20 -18.24 9.57 17.74
CA ALA A 20 -18.11 8.92 16.45
C ALA A 20 -17.72 9.97 15.40
N LYS A 21 -16.68 9.67 14.61
CA LYS A 21 -16.33 10.44 13.40
C LYS A 21 -17.00 9.81 12.19
N VAL A 22 -17.84 10.58 11.52
CA VAL A 22 -18.91 10.03 10.68
C VAL A 22 -18.98 10.77 9.36
N VAL A 23 -19.21 10.01 8.30
CA VAL A 23 -19.43 10.56 6.96
C VAL A 23 -20.92 10.90 6.81
N CYS A 24 -21.22 12.07 6.26
CA CYS A 24 -22.59 12.53 6.10
C CYS A 24 -23.22 12.03 4.80
N PHE A 25 -24.47 11.60 4.89
CA PHE A 25 -25.35 11.39 3.74
C PHE A 25 -26.44 12.45 3.73
N TYR A 26 -26.78 12.92 2.53
CA TYR A 26 -27.83 13.91 2.31
C TYR A 26 -29.03 13.25 1.65
N ARG A 27 -30.24 13.65 2.04
CA ARG A 27 -31.46 13.25 1.32
C ARG A 27 -31.72 14.22 0.18
N ARG A 28 -32.56 13.80 -0.78
CA ARG A 28 -33.04 14.67 -1.86
C ARG A 28 -33.53 16.03 -1.38
N ARG A 29 -34.28 16.09 -0.28
CA ARG A 29 -34.80 17.36 0.30
C ARG A 29 -33.72 18.28 0.87
N ASP A 30 -32.53 17.75 1.17
CA ASP A 30 -31.44 18.48 1.81
C ASP A 30 -30.51 19.13 0.75
N ILE A 31 -30.81 18.95 -0.54
CA ILE A 31 -30.04 19.42 -1.70
C ILE A 31 -30.93 20.34 -2.57
N SER A 32 -30.33 21.27 -3.31
CA SER A 32 -31.09 22.23 -4.14
C SER A 32 -31.86 21.56 -5.28
N HIS A 33 -32.98 22.18 -5.68
CA HIS A 33 -33.82 21.70 -6.78
C HIS A 33 -33.07 21.54 -8.11
N SER A 34 -32.12 22.43 -8.40
CA SER A 34 -31.28 22.35 -9.61
C SER A 34 -30.42 21.08 -9.66
N LEU A 35 -29.88 20.65 -8.51
CA LEU A 35 -29.07 19.46 -8.40
C LEU A 35 -29.93 18.18 -8.42
N ILE A 36 -31.14 18.23 -7.87
CA ILE A 36 -32.10 17.12 -7.99
C ILE A 36 -32.46 16.87 -9.46
N GLN A 37 -32.62 17.92 -10.27
CA GLN A 37 -32.83 17.77 -11.71
C GLN A 37 -31.65 17.11 -12.40
N LEU A 38 -30.41 17.44 -11.99
CA LEU A 38 -29.21 16.80 -12.51
C LEU A 38 -29.13 15.32 -12.10
N ALA A 39 -29.46 14.99 -10.86
CA ALA A 39 -29.53 13.61 -10.39
C ALA A 39 -30.59 12.79 -11.13
N ASP A 40 -31.78 13.38 -11.36
CA ASP A 40 -32.84 12.75 -12.13
C ASP A 40 -32.45 12.57 -13.60
N LYS A 41 -31.65 13.48 -14.17
CA LYS A 41 -31.09 13.32 -15.52
C LYS A 41 -30.10 12.15 -15.55
N HIS A 42 -29.12 12.13 -14.65
CA HIS A 42 -28.15 11.05 -14.56
C HIS A 42 -28.80 9.67 -14.32
N ALA A 43 -29.87 9.60 -13.54
CA ALA A 43 -30.62 8.36 -13.35
C ALA A 43 -31.30 7.88 -14.65
N LYS A 44 -31.81 8.80 -15.47
CA LYS A 44 -32.36 8.46 -16.80
C LYS A 44 -31.28 8.02 -17.77
N ASP A 45 -30.17 8.75 -17.83
CA ASP A 45 -29.05 8.42 -18.70
C ASP A 45 -28.52 7.01 -18.37
N LEU A 46 -28.45 6.63 -17.08
CA LEU A 46 -28.12 5.26 -16.65
C LEU A 46 -29.19 4.20 -16.97
N GLU A 47 -30.47 4.57 -16.99
CA GLU A 47 -31.55 3.67 -17.41
C GLU A 47 -31.45 3.42 -18.93
N GLU A 48 -31.20 4.47 -19.72
CA GLU A 48 -31.01 4.42 -21.17
C GLU A 48 -29.78 3.59 -21.57
N GLU A 49 -28.61 3.79 -20.92
CA GLU A 49 -27.41 2.97 -21.14
C GLU A 49 -27.66 1.47 -20.87
N LYS A 50 -28.43 1.16 -19.82
CA LYS A 50 -28.80 -0.24 -19.49
C LYS A 50 -29.78 -0.85 -20.49
N GLU A 51 -30.61 -0.04 -21.15
CA GLU A 51 -31.51 -0.49 -22.21
C GLU A 51 -30.74 -0.76 -23.51
N GLU A 52 -29.72 0.05 -23.83
CA GLU A 52 -28.88 -0.13 -25.01
C GLU A 52 -27.96 -1.37 -24.92
N GLU A 53 -27.50 -1.74 -23.72
CA GLU A 53 -26.64 -2.92 -23.51
C GLU A 53 -27.39 -4.27 -23.42
N LYS A 54 -28.74 -4.29 -23.32
CA LYS A 54 -29.50 -5.52 -23.08
C LYS A 54 -30.15 -6.10 -24.35
N GLU A 55 -29.61 -7.22 -24.83
CA GLU A 55 -30.22 -8.08 -25.87
C GLU A 55 -31.41 -8.96 -25.36
N SER A 56 -32.00 -8.71 -24.17
CA SER A 56 -33.14 -9.53 -23.69
C SER A 56 -34.23 -8.78 -22.90
N PRO A 57 -35.53 -9.11 -23.06
CA PRO A 57 -36.64 -8.22 -22.70
C PRO A 57 -37.35 -8.57 -21.37
N LEU A 58 -36.63 -9.00 -20.33
CA LEU A 58 -37.25 -9.61 -19.13
C LEU A 58 -36.91 -8.93 -17.79
N GLU A 59 -36.65 -7.62 -17.77
CA GLU A 59 -36.78 -6.85 -16.52
C GLU A 59 -38.15 -6.15 -16.49
N ALA A 60 -38.95 -6.50 -15.48
CA ALA A 60 -40.26 -5.91 -15.28
C ALA A 60 -40.11 -4.39 -15.08
N GLU A 61 -40.78 -3.60 -15.94
CA GLU A 61 -40.87 -2.16 -15.76
C GLU A 61 -41.29 -1.82 -14.32
N LEU A 62 -40.49 -0.98 -13.66
CA LEU A 62 -40.78 -0.53 -12.30
C LEU A 62 -42.11 0.23 -12.27
N THR A 63 -43.04 -0.19 -11.42
CA THR A 63 -44.28 0.55 -11.19
C THR A 63 -43.99 1.94 -10.62
N ASP A 64 -44.87 2.93 -10.88
CA ASP A 64 -44.72 4.30 -10.34
C ASP A 64 -44.54 4.33 -8.82
N LYS A 65 -45.21 3.40 -8.12
CA LYS A 65 -45.06 3.24 -6.67
C LYS A 65 -43.65 2.80 -6.28
N GLN A 66 -43.05 1.86 -7.01
CA GLN A 66 -41.68 1.40 -6.77
C GLN A 66 -40.67 2.49 -7.10
N LYS A 67 -40.82 3.20 -8.23
CA LYS A 67 -39.99 4.36 -8.58
C LYS A 67 -40.02 5.43 -7.48
N HIS A 68 -41.20 5.71 -6.94
CA HIS A 68 -41.33 6.65 -5.83
C HIS A 68 -40.62 6.17 -4.56
N GLN A 69 -40.74 4.89 -4.20
CA GLN A 69 -40.07 4.32 -3.02
C GLN A 69 -38.54 4.34 -3.17
N LEU A 70 -38.02 4.06 -4.35
CA LEU A 70 -36.57 4.11 -4.63
C LEU A 70 -35.99 5.50 -4.45
N ARG A 71 -36.72 6.55 -4.86
CA ARG A 71 -36.30 7.94 -4.60
C ARG A 71 -36.18 8.26 -3.10
N HIS A 72 -36.92 7.58 -2.23
CA HIS A 72 -36.78 7.72 -0.77
C HIS A 72 -35.62 6.92 -0.18
N ARG A 73 -35.15 5.88 -0.89
CA ARG A 73 -33.99 5.07 -0.51
C ARG A 73 -32.67 5.62 -1.06
N GLU A 74 -32.72 6.58 -1.98
CA GLU A 74 -31.54 7.26 -2.50
C GLU A 74 -30.99 8.29 -1.51
N LEU A 75 -29.68 8.21 -1.27
CA LEU A 75 -28.88 9.13 -0.49
C LEU A 75 -27.73 9.67 -1.35
N PHE A 76 -27.20 10.81 -0.96
CA PHE A 76 -26.03 11.42 -1.60
C PHE A 76 -24.86 11.41 -0.63
N LEU A 77 -23.76 10.76 -1.01
CA LEU A 77 -22.56 10.67 -0.18
C LEU A 77 -21.87 12.04 -0.14
N SER A 78 -21.57 12.56 1.04
CA SER A 78 -20.69 13.73 1.18
C SER A 78 -19.32 13.29 1.69
N ARG A 79 -18.23 13.87 1.15
CA ARG A 79 -16.87 13.64 1.67
C ARG A 79 -16.55 14.46 2.93
N GLN A 80 -17.57 15.10 3.52
CA GLN A 80 -17.44 15.81 4.79
C GLN A 80 -17.57 14.87 5.98
N TYR A 81 -16.74 15.12 6.99
CA TYR A 81 -16.76 14.42 8.25
C TYR A 81 -17.30 15.33 9.33
N GLU A 82 -18.16 14.77 10.18
CA GLU A 82 -18.60 15.39 11.42
C GLU A 82 -18.23 14.49 12.60
N SER A 83 -18.00 15.09 13.77
CA SER A 83 -17.84 14.36 15.04
C SER A 83 -19.09 14.57 15.88
N LEU A 84 -19.76 13.48 16.24
CA LEU A 84 -20.99 13.51 17.03
C LEU A 84 -20.91 12.54 18.21
N PRO A 85 -21.52 12.85 19.36
CA PRO A 85 -21.65 11.90 20.46
C PRO A 85 -22.40 10.64 20.02
N ALA A 86 -21.92 9.47 20.44
CA ALA A 86 -22.51 8.17 20.08
C ALA A 86 -23.97 8.03 20.52
N THR A 87 -24.42 8.82 21.51
CA THR A 87 -25.82 8.89 21.97
C THR A 87 -26.80 9.35 20.89
N HIS A 88 -26.33 9.96 19.79
CA HIS A 88 -27.19 10.33 18.66
C HIS A 88 -27.57 9.14 17.77
N ILE A 89 -26.87 8.00 17.88
CA ILE A 89 -27.12 6.81 17.07
C ILE A 89 -28.38 6.11 17.60
N ARG A 90 -29.38 5.92 16.73
CA ARG A 90 -30.67 5.30 17.09
C ARG A 90 -30.88 3.89 16.52
N GLY A 91 -30.06 3.49 15.56
CA GLY A 91 -30.20 2.22 14.86
C GLY A 91 -29.14 2.07 13.77
N LYS A 92 -29.04 0.86 13.20
CA LYS A 92 -28.10 0.53 12.13
C LYS A 92 -28.86 0.46 10.80
N CYS A 93 -28.27 1.01 9.75
CA CYS A 93 -28.79 0.88 8.37
C CYS A 93 -27.69 0.35 7.45
N SER A 94 -28.08 -0.08 6.26
CA SER A 94 -27.17 -0.45 5.17
C SER A 94 -27.23 0.59 4.07
N VAL A 95 -26.08 1.11 3.66
CA VAL A 95 -25.96 2.04 2.53
C VAL A 95 -24.90 1.49 1.58
N ALA A 96 -25.28 1.16 0.34
CA ALA A 96 -24.38 0.62 -0.67
C ALA A 96 -24.26 1.55 -1.88
N LEU A 97 -23.14 1.45 -2.60
CA LEU A 97 -23.00 2.10 -3.90
C LEU A 97 -23.87 1.34 -4.89
N LEU A 98 -24.73 2.06 -5.63
CA LEU A 98 -25.54 1.44 -6.67
C LEU A 98 -24.64 0.92 -7.79
N ASN A 99 -24.47 -0.40 -7.84
CA ASN A 99 -23.68 -1.05 -8.87
C ASN A 99 -24.53 -1.37 -10.11
N GLU A 100 -23.92 -1.37 -11.29
CA GLU A 100 -24.63 -1.58 -12.57
C GLU A 100 -25.31 -2.95 -12.65
N THR A 101 -24.73 -3.95 -11.99
CA THR A 101 -25.18 -5.35 -11.98
C THR A 101 -26.25 -5.67 -10.92
N GLU A 102 -26.52 -4.78 -9.98
CA GLU A 102 -27.49 -5.05 -8.91
C GLU A 102 -28.91 -4.70 -9.34
N ALA A 103 -29.85 -5.62 -9.09
CA ALA A 103 -31.27 -5.36 -9.29
C ALA A 103 -31.73 -4.30 -8.27
N VAL A 104 -32.17 -3.14 -8.78
CA VAL A 104 -32.61 -1.99 -7.97
C VAL A 104 -33.76 -2.38 -7.02
N LEU A 105 -34.56 -3.38 -7.38
CA LEU A 105 -35.63 -3.93 -6.54
C LEU A 105 -35.13 -4.54 -5.22
N SER A 106 -33.92 -5.09 -5.18
CA SER A 106 -33.36 -5.71 -3.96
C SER A 106 -33.21 -4.73 -2.79
N TYR A 107 -33.14 -3.43 -3.08
CA TYR A 107 -33.11 -2.35 -2.09
C TYR A 107 -34.48 -2.11 -1.43
N LEU A 108 -35.57 -2.46 -2.11
CA LEU A 108 -36.94 -2.35 -1.58
C LEU A 108 -37.31 -3.54 -0.68
N ASP A 109 -36.75 -4.71 -0.95
CA ASP A 109 -37.06 -5.96 -0.24
C ASP A 109 -36.53 -5.98 1.20
N LYS A 110 -35.55 -5.13 1.51
CA LYS A 110 -34.94 -5.02 2.83
C LYS A 110 -35.35 -3.71 3.52
N GLU A 111 -35.70 -3.82 4.79
CA GLU A 111 -35.85 -2.67 5.68
C GLU A 111 -34.47 -2.02 5.93
N ASP A 112 -34.45 -0.71 6.18
CA ASP A 112 -33.24 0.08 6.47
C ASP A 112 -32.08 -0.05 5.48
N THR A 113 -32.39 -0.33 4.20
CA THR A 113 -31.40 -0.40 3.11
C THR A 113 -31.57 0.79 2.17
N PHE A 114 -30.48 1.51 1.96
CA PHE A 114 -30.38 2.71 1.13
C PHE A 114 -29.26 2.54 0.09
N PHE A 115 -29.23 3.38 -0.92
CA PHE A 115 -28.17 3.41 -1.91
C PHE A 115 -27.73 4.83 -2.24
N TYR A 116 -26.55 4.97 -2.82
CA TYR A 116 -26.08 6.21 -3.42
C TYR A 116 -25.43 5.92 -4.77
N SER A 117 -25.51 6.87 -5.70
CA SER A 117 -24.85 6.83 -7.02
C SER A 117 -24.01 8.07 -7.27
N LEU A 118 -24.28 9.15 -6.52
CA LEU A 118 -23.67 10.46 -6.68
C LEU A 118 -23.06 10.93 -5.36
N VAL A 119 -21.93 11.63 -5.48
CA VAL A 119 -21.26 12.36 -4.41
C VAL A 119 -21.72 13.81 -4.44
N TYR A 120 -22.20 14.30 -3.30
CA TYR A 120 -22.56 15.70 -3.11
C TYR A 120 -21.46 16.46 -2.39
N ASP A 121 -20.97 17.53 -3.00
CA ASP A 121 -20.12 18.51 -2.31
C ASP A 121 -21.00 19.63 -1.74
N PRO A 122 -21.22 19.68 -0.41
CA PRO A 122 -22.04 20.73 0.20
C PRO A 122 -21.38 22.11 0.22
N THR A 123 -20.06 22.21 0.00
CA THR A 123 -19.35 23.50 -0.08
C THR A 123 -19.50 24.13 -1.45
N GLN A 124 -19.27 23.35 -2.49
CA GLN A 124 -19.38 23.79 -3.89
C GLN A 124 -20.80 23.70 -4.44
N LYS A 125 -21.68 22.96 -3.75
CA LYS A 125 -23.04 22.62 -4.18
C LYS A 125 -23.03 21.97 -5.57
N THR A 126 -22.22 20.93 -5.71
CA THR A 126 -22.06 20.14 -6.94
C THR A 126 -22.39 18.68 -6.69
N LEU A 127 -22.83 17.99 -7.75
CA LEU A 127 -23.00 16.54 -7.77
C LEU A 127 -22.02 15.95 -8.78
N LEU A 128 -21.31 14.92 -8.36
CA LEU A 128 -20.37 14.17 -9.19
C LEU A 128 -20.75 12.69 -9.12
N ALA A 129 -20.64 11.97 -10.23
CA ALA A 129 -20.70 10.51 -10.18
C ALA A 129 -19.50 10.00 -9.35
N ASP A 130 -19.74 9.05 -8.43
CA ASP A 130 -18.64 8.37 -7.71
C ASP A 130 -17.94 7.31 -8.58
N LYS A 131 -18.06 7.45 -9.91
CA LYS A 131 -17.44 6.57 -10.90
C LYS A 131 -16.21 7.29 -11.46
N GLY A 132 -15.06 6.60 -11.44
CA GLY A 132 -13.94 7.02 -12.26
C GLY A 132 -14.32 6.93 -13.73
N GLU A 133 -14.17 8.02 -14.47
CA GLU A 133 -14.52 8.08 -15.89
C GLU A 133 -13.30 7.78 -16.76
N ILE A 134 -13.41 6.77 -17.63
CA ILE A 134 -12.39 6.49 -18.64
C ILE A 134 -12.42 7.58 -19.70
N ARG A 135 -11.26 8.19 -19.99
CA ARG A 135 -11.16 9.29 -20.95
C ARG A 135 -10.78 8.78 -22.34
N VAL A 136 -11.52 9.23 -23.35
CA VAL A 136 -11.26 8.93 -24.76
C VAL A 136 -10.90 10.21 -25.52
N GLY A 137 -9.83 10.15 -26.31
CA GLY A 137 -9.31 11.21 -27.16
C GLY A 137 -7.78 11.18 -27.27
N PRO A 138 -7.19 11.76 -28.33
CA PRO A 138 -5.75 11.65 -28.66
C PRO A 138 -4.77 12.16 -27.59
N ARG A 139 -5.26 12.83 -26.54
CA ARG A 139 -4.47 13.23 -25.36
C ARG A 139 -4.36 12.14 -24.29
N PHE A 140 -5.10 11.05 -24.45
CA PHE A 140 -5.26 9.97 -23.49
C PHE A 140 -4.86 8.62 -24.09
N GLN A 141 -5.20 8.36 -25.35
CA GLN A 141 -4.71 7.17 -26.06
C GLN A 141 -3.23 7.32 -26.41
N ALA A 142 -2.48 6.21 -26.31
CA ALA A 142 -1.15 6.11 -26.88
C ALA A 142 -1.24 5.90 -28.40
N ASP A 143 -0.29 6.43 -29.14
CA ASP A 143 -0.11 6.08 -30.54
C ASP A 143 0.40 4.64 -30.62
N VAL A 144 -0.36 3.78 -31.29
CA VAL A 144 -0.01 2.36 -31.44
C VAL A 144 1.12 2.24 -32.45
N PRO A 145 2.29 1.70 -32.06
CA PRO A 145 3.38 1.50 -33.01
C PRO A 145 2.96 0.52 -34.11
N ASP A 146 3.36 0.83 -35.35
CA ASP A 146 3.11 -0.06 -36.48
C ASP A 146 3.88 -1.37 -36.32
N MET A 147 3.29 -2.44 -36.83
CA MET A 147 3.91 -3.76 -36.82
C MET A 147 5.09 -3.79 -37.78
N LEU A 148 6.26 -4.23 -37.30
CA LEU A 148 7.45 -4.43 -38.14
C LEU A 148 7.19 -5.46 -39.24
N GLN A 149 7.71 -5.19 -40.44
CA GLN A 149 7.58 -6.12 -41.56
C GLN A 149 8.54 -7.31 -41.42
N GLU A 150 8.24 -8.40 -42.13
CA GLU A 150 9.11 -9.58 -42.14
C GLU A 150 10.52 -9.22 -42.64
N GLY A 151 11.51 -9.35 -41.74
CA GLY A 151 12.91 -9.05 -42.02
C GLY A 151 13.38 -7.66 -41.56
N GLU A 152 12.49 -6.80 -41.09
CA GLU A 152 12.87 -5.56 -40.39
C GLU A 152 13.29 -5.87 -38.95
N SER A 153 14.36 -5.23 -38.49
CA SER A 153 14.80 -5.30 -37.09
C SER A 153 14.29 -4.10 -36.30
N ASP A 154 14.00 -4.29 -35.03
CA ASP A 154 13.56 -3.28 -34.06
C ASP A 154 14.65 -2.27 -33.64
N GLU A 155 15.86 -2.35 -34.20
CA GLU A 155 17.04 -1.50 -33.95
C GLU A 155 17.46 -1.39 -32.46
N TRP A 156 16.85 -2.17 -31.57
CA TRP A 156 17.09 -2.09 -30.14
C TRP A 156 18.40 -2.78 -29.74
N ASP A 157 19.26 -2.01 -29.10
CA ASP A 157 20.51 -2.49 -28.54
C ASP A 157 20.28 -3.02 -27.11
N GLN A 158 20.09 -4.34 -26.99
CA GLN A 158 19.82 -4.99 -25.70
C GLN A 158 20.91 -4.72 -24.66
N SER A 159 22.17 -4.55 -25.09
CA SER A 159 23.28 -4.30 -24.18
C SER A 159 23.20 -2.95 -23.44
N LYS A 160 22.39 -2.02 -23.95
CA LYS A 160 22.12 -0.73 -23.31
C LYS A 160 20.87 -0.75 -22.42
N LEU A 161 20.03 -1.76 -22.58
CA LEU A 161 18.75 -1.88 -21.88
C LEU A 161 18.86 -2.77 -20.65
N GLU A 162 19.66 -3.83 -20.74
CA GLU A 162 19.78 -4.83 -19.69
C GLU A 162 21.17 -5.45 -19.59
N GLU A 163 21.50 -5.90 -18.38
CA GLU A 163 22.68 -6.69 -18.07
C GLU A 163 22.23 -7.99 -17.40
N LYS A 164 22.67 -9.14 -17.94
CA LYS A 164 22.39 -10.43 -17.31
C LYS A 164 23.21 -10.53 -16.02
N LEU A 165 22.52 -10.74 -14.89
CA LEU A 165 23.16 -10.91 -13.58
C LEU A 165 23.20 -12.37 -13.10
N TRP A 166 22.40 -13.24 -13.71
CA TRP A 166 22.37 -14.68 -13.42
C TRP A 166 21.77 -15.44 -14.61
N ASP A 167 22.35 -16.58 -14.92
CA ASP A 167 21.88 -17.54 -15.91
C ASP A 167 21.20 -18.74 -15.22
N PRO A 168 19.88 -18.93 -15.40
CA PRO A 168 19.16 -20.08 -14.86
C PRO A 168 19.70 -21.43 -15.37
N ASP A 169 20.27 -21.47 -16.57
CA ASP A 169 20.78 -22.69 -17.22
C ASP A 169 22.28 -22.89 -16.94
N CYS A 170 22.77 -22.37 -15.80
CA CYS A 170 24.17 -22.49 -15.41
C CYS A 170 24.61 -23.96 -15.24
N PRO A 171 25.91 -24.27 -15.45
CA PRO A 171 26.40 -25.64 -15.41
C PRO A 171 26.50 -26.23 -13.98
N LEU A 172 26.20 -25.45 -12.94
CA LEU A 172 26.32 -25.87 -11.55
C LEU A 172 25.03 -26.54 -11.07
N SER A 173 25.18 -27.63 -10.33
CA SER A 173 24.05 -28.22 -9.59
C SER A 173 23.63 -27.33 -8.43
N SER A 174 22.35 -27.39 -8.03
CA SER A 174 21.84 -26.66 -6.85
C SER A 174 22.67 -26.93 -5.59
N LYS A 175 23.16 -28.17 -5.43
CA LYS A 175 24.03 -28.54 -4.31
C LYS A 175 25.37 -27.80 -4.32
N GLN A 176 25.98 -27.59 -5.49
CA GLN A 176 27.23 -26.84 -5.60
C GLN A 176 27.03 -25.37 -5.30
N ILE A 177 25.90 -24.79 -5.75
CA ILE A 177 25.53 -23.40 -5.45
C ILE A 177 25.33 -23.25 -3.94
N ASP A 178 24.54 -24.11 -3.30
CA ASP A 178 24.32 -24.10 -1.85
C ASP A 178 25.63 -24.20 -1.06
N GLN A 179 26.53 -25.10 -1.49
CA GLN A 179 27.85 -25.23 -0.89
C GLN A 179 28.69 -23.95 -1.03
N PHE A 180 28.67 -23.32 -2.21
CA PHE A 180 29.36 -22.05 -2.42
C PHE A 180 28.79 -20.93 -1.54
N LEU A 181 27.47 -20.84 -1.39
CA LEU A 181 26.82 -19.88 -0.49
C LEU A 181 27.17 -20.13 0.98
N VAL A 182 27.36 -21.38 1.41
CA VAL A 182 27.89 -21.69 2.76
C VAL A 182 29.32 -21.18 2.91
N VAL A 183 30.18 -21.38 1.90
CA VAL A 183 31.57 -20.91 1.93
C VAL A 183 31.63 -19.39 1.97
N ALA A 184 30.84 -18.69 1.15
CA ALA A 184 30.79 -17.22 1.16
C ALA A 184 30.39 -16.67 2.54
N ARG A 185 29.41 -17.29 3.21
CA ARG A 185 29.02 -16.92 4.58
C ARG A 185 30.14 -17.19 5.60
N ALA A 186 30.87 -18.30 5.47
CA ALA A 186 32.02 -18.60 6.33
C ALA A 186 33.14 -17.57 6.15
N VAL A 187 33.45 -17.21 4.90
CA VAL A 187 34.41 -16.14 4.56
C VAL A 187 33.96 -14.81 5.16
N GLY A 188 32.69 -14.42 4.98
CA GLY A 188 32.16 -13.17 5.54
C GLY A 188 32.15 -13.14 7.07
N THR A 189 31.99 -14.29 7.73
CA THR A 189 32.11 -14.41 9.20
C THR A 189 33.54 -14.22 9.65
N PHE A 190 34.49 -14.84 8.94
CA PHE A 190 35.91 -14.71 9.21
C PHE A 190 36.42 -13.28 8.95
N ALA A 191 35.95 -12.63 7.88
CA ALA A 191 36.29 -11.24 7.56
C ALA A 191 35.92 -10.27 8.69
N ARG A 192 34.72 -10.43 9.28
CA ARG A 192 34.28 -9.63 10.44
C ARG A 192 35.12 -9.88 11.68
N ALA A 193 35.62 -11.10 11.87
CA ALA A 193 36.51 -11.42 12.99
C ALA A 193 37.89 -10.75 12.85
N LEU A 194 38.32 -10.48 11.61
CA LEU A 194 39.57 -9.77 11.32
C LEU A 194 39.40 -8.24 11.27
N ASP A 195 38.16 -7.74 11.18
CA ASP A 195 37.89 -6.31 11.06
C ASP A 195 38.03 -5.57 12.40
N CYS A 196 39.22 -5.02 12.67
CA CYS A 196 39.48 -4.18 13.83
C CYS A 196 38.92 -2.74 13.71
N SER A 197 38.38 -2.34 12.55
CA SER A 197 37.84 -0.98 12.35
C SER A 197 36.47 -0.77 13.01
N SER A 198 35.79 -1.86 13.34
CA SER A 198 34.54 -1.86 14.07
C SER A 198 34.76 -1.38 15.51
N SER A 199 34.56 -0.08 15.77
CA SER A 199 34.65 0.56 17.09
C SER A 199 33.62 0.04 18.11
N VAL A 200 32.67 -0.79 17.65
CA VAL A 200 31.64 -1.44 18.45
C VAL A 200 32.09 -2.86 18.77
N ARG A 201 32.08 -3.23 20.05
CA ARG A 201 32.20 -4.58 20.64
C ARG A 201 32.41 -5.68 19.60
N GLN A 202 33.58 -6.33 19.63
CA GLN A 202 33.84 -7.61 18.95
C GLN A 202 32.55 -8.46 18.94
N PRO A 203 31.86 -8.56 17.79
CA PRO A 203 30.57 -9.21 17.76
C PRO A 203 30.76 -10.67 18.15
N SER A 204 29.82 -11.19 18.95
CA SER A 204 29.79 -12.62 19.26
C SER A 204 29.83 -13.44 17.97
N LEU A 205 30.36 -14.66 18.06
CA LEU A 205 30.41 -15.56 16.91
C LEU A 205 29.05 -15.71 16.21
N HIS A 206 27.98 -15.86 17.00
CA HIS A 206 26.62 -15.98 16.47
C HIS A 206 26.16 -14.71 15.75
N THR A 207 26.44 -13.51 16.29
CA THR A 207 26.07 -12.25 15.62
C THR A 207 26.84 -12.04 14.32
N SER A 208 28.13 -12.37 14.28
CA SER A 208 28.93 -12.26 13.06
C SER A 208 28.45 -13.26 11.99
N ALA A 209 28.11 -14.49 12.40
CA ALA A 209 27.56 -15.49 11.49
C ALA A 209 26.19 -15.10 10.95
N ALA A 210 25.32 -14.52 11.79
CA ALA A 210 24.03 -14.01 11.36
C ALA A 210 24.17 -12.84 10.38
N ALA A 211 25.08 -11.89 10.65
CA ALA A 211 25.38 -10.76 9.77
C ALA A 211 25.92 -11.22 8.41
N ALA A 212 26.89 -12.14 8.41
CA ALA A 212 27.42 -12.73 7.18
C ALA A 212 26.38 -13.58 6.41
N SER A 213 25.30 -14.01 7.08
CA SER A 213 24.19 -14.76 6.45
C SER A 213 23.11 -13.88 5.84
N ARG A 214 23.22 -12.55 5.92
CA ARG A 214 22.27 -11.61 5.31
C ARG A 214 22.36 -11.62 3.79
N ASP A 215 21.27 -11.23 3.14
CA ASP A 215 21.08 -11.36 1.70
C ASP A 215 22.15 -10.62 0.87
N ILE A 216 22.70 -9.51 1.35
CA ILE A 216 23.78 -8.81 0.65
C ILE A 216 24.99 -9.71 0.37
N THR A 217 25.35 -10.59 1.31
CA THR A 217 26.45 -11.55 1.15
C THR A 217 26.05 -12.64 0.14
N LEU A 218 24.79 -13.08 0.16
CA LEU A 218 24.27 -14.09 -0.76
C LEU A 218 24.20 -13.55 -2.20
N PHE A 219 23.67 -12.35 -2.39
CA PHE A 219 23.65 -11.68 -3.69
C PHE A 219 25.05 -11.47 -4.24
N HIS A 220 25.98 -10.99 -3.41
CA HIS A 220 27.38 -10.87 -3.80
C HIS A 220 27.98 -12.21 -4.24
N ALA A 221 27.70 -13.29 -3.52
CA ALA A 221 28.17 -14.63 -3.87
C ALA A 221 27.59 -15.13 -5.20
N MET A 222 26.28 -14.93 -5.44
CA MET A 222 25.61 -15.31 -6.69
C MET A 222 26.15 -14.51 -7.89
N ASP A 223 26.32 -13.20 -7.72
CA ASP A 223 26.93 -12.30 -8.71
C ASP A 223 28.39 -12.72 -9.00
N THR A 224 29.16 -13.08 -7.96
CA THR A 224 30.52 -13.60 -8.12
C THR A 224 30.56 -14.88 -8.94
N LEU A 225 29.64 -15.83 -8.70
CA LEU A 225 29.53 -17.04 -9.54
C LEU A 225 29.27 -16.69 -11.00
N HIS A 226 28.31 -15.79 -11.27
CA HIS A 226 27.95 -15.39 -12.64
C HIS A 226 29.13 -14.71 -13.36
N ARG A 227 29.73 -13.69 -12.74
CA ARG A 227 30.86 -12.93 -13.32
C ARG A 227 32.09 -13.79 -13.60
N HIS A 228 32.27 -14.87 -12.87
CA HIS A 228 33.36 -15.83 -13.07
C HIS A 228 32.96 -17.04 -13.94
N GLY A 229 31.89 -16.90 -14.73
CA GLY A 229 31.46 -17.93 -15.69
C GLY A 229 31.09 -19.25 -15.02
N TYR A 230 30.64 -19.20 -13.77
CA TYR A 230 30.29 -20.35 -12.94
C TYR A 230 31.44 -21.31 -12.62
N ASP A 231 32.70 -20.89 -12.79
CA ASP A 231 33.85 -21.64 -12.28
C ASP A 231 34.02 -21.42 -10.78
N LEU A 232 33.76 -22.48 -9.99
CA LEU A 232 33.87 -22.45 -8.54
C LEU A 232 35.29 -22.10 -8.07
N SER A 233 36.32 -22.55 -8.78
CA SER A 233 37.71 -22.30 -8.38
C SER A 233 38.07 -20.83 -8.55
N SER A 234 37.76 -20.25 -9.72
CA SER A 234 37.93 -18.82 -9.97
C SER A 234 37.10 -17.99 -8.99
N ALA A 235 35.82 -18.31 -8.80
CA ALA A 235 34.93 -17.55 -7.92
C ALA A 235 35.42 -17.58 -6.46
N LEU A 236 35.89 -18.72 -5.97
CA LEU A 236 36.43 -18.83 -4.61
C LEU A 236 37.68 -17.99 -4.39
N SER A 237 38.55 -17.89 -5.40
CA SER A 237 39.78 -17.10 -5.30
C SER A 237 39.51 -15.60 -5.09
N VAL A 238 38.36 -15.11 -5.56
CA VAL A 238 37.94 -13.71 -5.43
C VAL A 238 37.22 -13.43 -4.11
N LEU A 239 36.70 -14.45 -3.41
CA LEU A 239 36.20 -14.28 -2.04
C LEU A 239 37.33 -14.03 -1.03
N VAL A 240 38.56 -14.46 -1.34
CA VAL A 240 39.75 -14.27 -0.49
C VAL A 240 40.94 -13.79 -1.32
N PRO A 241 40.90 -12.54 -1.82
CA PRO A 241 42.01 -11.95 -2.55
C PRO A 241 43.25 -11.79 -1.64
N SER A 242 44.39 -11.45 -2.23
CA SER A 242 45.67 -11.30 -1.53
C SER A 242 45.66 -10.28 -0.37
N GLY A 243 44.69 -9.36 -0.36
CA GLY A 243 44.50 -8.35 0.69
C GLY A 243 43.66 -8.83 1.89
N GLY A 244 43.09 -10.03 1.86
CA GLY A 244 42.20 -10.56 2.90
C GLY A 244 40.81 -10.90 2.39
N PRO A 245 39.97 -11.54 3.22
CA PRO A 245 38.62 -11.98 2.83
C PRO A 245 37.67 -10.80 2.56
N VAL A 246 36.75 -10.98 1.60
CA VAL A 246 35.75 -9.98 1.24
C VAL A 246 34.72 -9.80 2.37
N LEU A 247 34.34 -8.54 2.63
CA LEU A 247 33.38 -8.15 3.65
C LEU A 247 32.23 -7.34 3.03
N CYS A 248 31.05 -7.95 2.91
CA CYS A 248 29.83 -7.28 2.48
C CYS A 248 28.99 -6.86 3.70
N ARG A 249 28.69 -5.57 3.83
CA ARG A 249 27.81 -5.02 4.88
C ARG A 249 26.70 -4.23 4.20
N ASP A 250 25.47 -4.45 4.63
CA ASP A 250 24.36 -3.57 4.25
C ASP A 250 24.26 -2.40 5.25
N GLU A 251 23.40 -1.44 4.94
CA GLU A 251 23.24 -0.24 5.75
C GLU A 251 22.92 -0.55 7.22
N MET A 252 22.18 -1.64 7.49
CA MET A 252 21.83 -2.04 8.86
C MET A 252 23.05 -2.38 9.72
N GLU A 253 24.06 -2.99 9.12
CA GLU A 253 25.31 -3.36 9.81
C GLU A 253 26.36 -2.25 9.74
N GLU A 254 26.40 -1.49 8.65
CA GLU A 254 27.42 -0.47 8.41
C GLU A 254 27.28 0.75 9.34
N TRP A 255 26.06 1.05 9.78
CA TRP A 255 25.80 2.23 10.61
C TRP A 255 26.40 2.10 12.00
N SER A 256 27.00 3.19 12.47
CA SER A 256 27.50 3.29 13.83
C SER A 256 26.35 3.32 14.86
N ALA A 257 26.65 2.96 16.11
CA ALA A 257 25.67 3.02 17.20
C ALA A 257 25.10 4.44 17.39
N SER A 258 25.90 5.48 17.15
CA SER A 258 25.47 6.88 17.18
C SER A 258 24.53 7.23 16.05
N GLU A 259 24.78 6.77 14.82
CA GLU A 259 23.89 7.01 13.68
C GLU A 259 22.55 6.29 13.87
N ALA A 260 22.58 5.05 14.34
CA ALA A 260 21.37 4.31 14.70
C ALA A 260 20.54 5.04 15.77
N ALA A 261 21.18 5.61 16.79
CA ALA A 261 20.50 6.39 17.83
C ALA A 261 19.91 7.71 17.28
N MET A 262 20.67 8.45 16.47
CA MET A 262 20.18 9.66 15.80
C MET A 262 18.97 9.37 14.91
N PHE A 263 18.97 8.24 14.21
CA PHE A 263 17.84 7.82 13.39
C PHE A 263 16.59 7.51 14.20
N GLU A 264 16.71 6.80 15.32
CA GLU A 264 15.57 6.51 16.20
C GLU A 264 14.96 7.81 16.74
N GLU A 265 15.79 8.77 17.17
CA GLU A 265 15.33 10.09 17.63
C GLU A 265 14.64 10.88 16.52
N ALA A 266 15.24 10.90 15.32
CA ALA A 266 14.68 11.58 14.17
C ALA A 266 13.33 10.98 13.74
N LEU A 267 13.20 9.65 13.76
CA LEU A 267 11.98 8.93 13.41
C LEU A 267 10.86 9.18 14.43
N GLU A 268 11.20 9.34 15.70
CA GLU A 268 10.22 9.73 16.74
C GLU A 268 9.76 11.18 16.57
N LYS A 269 10.66 12.08 16.16
CA LYS A 269 10.37 13.52 15.98
C LYS A 269 9.60 13.82 14.69
N TYR A 270 10.06 13.28 13.56
CA TYR A 270 9.56 13.61 12.20
C TYR A 270 8.73 12.49 11.58
N GLY A 271 8.56 11.36 12.25
CA GLY A 271 7.84 10.23 11.69
C GLY A 271 8.60 9.63 10.51
N LYS A 272 7.97 9.57 9.33
CA LYS A 272 8.57 8.98 8.12
C LYS A 272 8.95 10.02 7.07
N ASP A 273 9.13 11.27 7.49
CA ASP A 273 9.70 12.29 6.61
C ASP A 273 11.22 12.11 6.52
N PHE A 274 11.65 11.27 5.58
CA PHE A 274 13.06 10.96 5.42
C PHE A 274 13.89 12.14 4.90
N ASN A 275 13.25 13.16 4.30
CA ASN A 275 13.97 14.37 3.89
C ASN A 275 14.39 15.18 5.11
N ASP A 276 13.47 15.39 6.04
CA ASP A 276 13.74 16.15 7.29
C ASP A 276 14.68 15.36 8.21
N ILE A 277 14.51 14.03 8.31
CA ILE A 277 15.46 13.15 9.02
C ILE A 277 16.87 13.31 8.46
N ARG A 278 17.02 13.31 7.13
CA ARG A 278 18.33 13.51 6.49
C ARG A 278 18.89 14.90 6.78
N GLN A 279 18.11 15.95 6.58
CA GLN A 279 18.60 17.32 6.70
C GLN A 279 19.07 17.65 8.12
N ASP A 280 18.31 17.25 9.14
CA ASP A 280 18.54 17.70 10.52
C ASP A 280 19.39 16.72 11.35
N PHE A 281 19.31 15.42 11.08
CA PHE A 281 19.97 14.39 11.90
C PHE A 281 21.11 13.65 11.19
N LEU A 282 20.95 13.37 9.89
CA LEU A 282 21.91 12.54 9.14
C LEU A 282 22.30 13.18 7.78
N PRO A 283 22.84 14.42 7.76
CA PRO A 283 23.08 15.14 6.51
C PRO A 283 24.18 14.54 5.63
N TRP A 284 25.05 13.71 6.21
CA TRP A 284 26.10 13.00 5.49
C TRP A 284 25.65 11.66 4.89
N LYS A 285 24.46 11.15 5.25
CA LYS A 285 23.89 9.95 4.64
C LYS A 285 23.06 10.33 3.41
N SER A 286 23.04 9.45 2.42
CA SER A 286 22.16 9.61 1.26
C SER A 286 20.70 9.32 1.65
N LEU A 287 19.74 9.89 0.92
CA LEU A 287 18.33 9.59 1.18
C LEU A 287 18.03 8.11 0.94
N THR A 288 18.63 7.52 -0.09
CA THR A 288 18.48 6.10 -0.45
C THR A 288 19.00 5.18 0.65
N SER A 289 20.19 5.45 1.21
CA SER A 289 20.76 4.67 2.32
C SER A 289 19.91 4.75 3.59
N ILE A 290 19.31 5.91 3.88
CA ILE A 290 18.40 6.08 5.03
C ILE A 290 17.13 5.24 4.84
N ILE A 291 16.59 5.20 3.61
CA ILE A 291 15.40 4.40 3.29
C ILE A 291 15.72 2.91 3.38
N GLU A 292 16.86 2.47 2.85
CA GLU A 292 17.32 1.09 2.96
C GLU A 292 17.47 0.67 4.44
N TYR A 293 18.18 1.48 5.22
CA TYR A 293 18.33 1.28 6.67
C TYR A 293 16.98 1.18 7.37
N TYR A 294 16.02 2.07 7.06
CA TYR A 294 14.68 2.06 7.66
C TYR A 294 13.97 0.70 7.49
N TYR A 295 13.97 0.16 6.26
CA TYR A 295 13.27 -1.10 5.99
C TYR A 295 13.94 -2.29 6.66
N MET A 296 15.28 -2.30 6.76
CA MET A 296 16.02 -3.31 7.52
C MET A 296 15.79 -3.16 9.03
N TRP A 297 15.85 -1.94 9.57
CA TRP A 297 15.63 -1.65 10.98
C TRP A 297 14.23 -2.06 11.46
N LYS A 298 13.22 -1.96 10.59
CA LYS A 298 11.84 -2.42 10.88
C LYS A 298 11.73 -3.91 11.17
N THR A 299 12.70 -4.74 10.83
CA THR A 299 12.68 -6.17 11.16
C THR A 299 13.38 -6.48 12.49
N THR A 300 13.97 -5.48 13.15
CA THR A 300 14.63 -5.68 14.43
C THR A 300 13.63 -6.02 15.53
N ASP A 301 14.05 -6.88 16.47
CA ASP A 301 13.22 -7.25 17.62
C ASP A 301 12.77 -6.02 18.41
N ARG A 302 13.66 -5.02 18.55
CA ARG A 302 13.37 -3.75 19.23
C ARG A 302 12.18 -3.03 18.59
N TYR A 303 12.18 -2.86 17.28
CA TYR A 303 11.07 -2.23 16.57
C TYR A 303 9.77 -3.04 16.71
N VAL A 304 9.84 -4.36 16.49
CA VAL A 304 8.68 -5.25 16.56
C VAL A 304 8.04 -5.21 17.94
N GLN A 305 8.84 -5.22 19.01
CA GLN A 305 8.37 -5.09 20.39
C GLN A 305 7.70 -3.73 20.62
N GLN A 306 8.33 -2.62 20.18
CA GLN A 306 7.75 -1.28 20.33
C GLN A 306 6.39 -1.17 19.60
N LYS A 307 6.27 -1.74 18.40
CA LYS A 307 5.03 -1.81 17.63
C LYS A 307 3.94 -2.62 18.35
N ARG A 308 4.30 -3.78 18.91
CA ARG A 308 3.39 -4.63 19.68
C ARG A 308 2.86 -3.93 20.92
N LEU A 309 3.73 -3.24 21.67
CA LEU A 309 3.33 -2.47 22.85
C LEU A 309 2.37 -1.33 22.48
N LYS A 310 2.68 -0.55 21.44
CA LYS A 310 1.79 0.52 20.94
C LYS A 310 0.43 -0.02 20.47
N ALA A 311 0.40 -1.18 19.81
CA ALA A 311 -0.84 -1.81 19.37
C ALA A 311 -1.69 -2.29 20.55
N ALA A 312 -1.09 -2.95 21.54
CA ALA A 312 -1.77 -3.36 22.76
C ALA A 312 -2.37 -2.17 23.53
N GLU A 313 -1.64 -1.04 23.57
CA GLU A 313 -2.15 0.19 24.18
C GLU A 313 -3.35 0.77 23.40
N ALA A 314 -3.31 0.74 22.07
CA ALA A 314 -4.42 1.19 21.22
C ALA A 314 -5.66 0.29 21.34
N GLU A 315 -5.47 -1.03 21.37
CA GLU A 315 -6.54 -2.01 21.56
C GLU A 315 -7.20 -1.84 22.94
N SER A 316 -6.41 -1.60 23.98
CA SER A 316 -6.92 -1.30 25.32
C SER A 316 -7.82 -0.06 25.36
N LYS A 317 -7.62 0.89 24.43
CA LYS A 317 -8.44 2.11 24.29
C LYS A 317 -9.72 1.91 23.46
N LEU A 318 -9.82 0.87 22.64
CA LEU A 318 -11.05 0.56 21.91
C LEU A 318 -12.04 -0.21 22.80
N LYS A 319 -13.19 0.40 23.08
CA LYS A 319 -14.33 -0.32 23.70
C LYS A 319 -15.42 -0.55 22.66
N GLN A 320 -15.94 -1.78 22.59
CA GLN A 320 -17.13 -2.10 21.79
C GLN A 320 -18.33 -1.33 22.35
N VAL A 321 -18.90 -0.45 21.53
CA VAL A 321 -20.16 0.24 21.85
C VAL A 321 -21.31 -0.67 21.43
N TYR A 322 -22.11 -1.12 22.38
CA TYR A 322 -23.35 -1.83 22.09
C TYR A 322 -24.36 -0.84 21.50
N ILE A 323 -24.78 -1.07 20.25
CA ILE A 323 -25.86 -0.34 19.60
C ILE A 323 -27.09 -1.25 19.68
N PRO A 324 -28.14 -0.88 20.45
CA PRO A 324 -29.37 -1.66 20.51
C PRO A 324 -29.99 -1.81 19.11
N THR A 325 -30.42 -3.03 18.80
CA THR A 325 -31.24 -3.36 17.61
C THR A 325 -32.63 -2.79 17.72
#